data_AF-A0AAV2FXZ1-F1
#
_entry.id   AF-A0AAV2FXZ1-F1
#
_cell.length_a   1.000
_cell.length_b   1.000
_cell.length_c   1.000
_cell.angle_alpha   90.00
_cell.angle_beta   90.00
_cell.angle_gamma   90.00
#
_symmetry.space_group_name_H-M   'P 1'
#
loop_
_entity.id
_entity.type
_entity.pdbx_description
1 polymer ?
#
loop_
_entity_poly.entity_id
_entity_poly.type
_entity_poly.pdbx_seq_one_letter_code
_entity_poly.pdbx_strand_id
1 'polypeptide(L)'
;MPPARSTTPAAACEKLQNALRECYRRIPAGLGRDAACRHLNLGLAKCLVSAACPEEAEAVRSLCTSGGTALKRSQCQQAELSLAVCLGSHQ
;
A
#
# COMPACT_ATOMS: atom_id res chain seq x y z
N MET A 1 28.87 1.59 -12.18
CA MET A 1 27.59 1.10 -11.63
C MET A 1 26.49 2.00 -12.17
N PRO A 2 25.47 1.49 -12.90
CA PRO A 2 24.37 2.34 -13.36
C PRO A 2 23.42 2.65 -12.18
N PRO A 3 22.76 3.82 -12.15
CA PRO A 3 21.82 4.14 -11.10
C PRO A 3 20.57 3.27 -11.22
N ALA A 4 20.06 2.82 -10.08
CA ALA A 4 18.80 2.09 -9.99
C ALA A 4 17.69 2.90 -10.67
N ARG A 5 17.06 2.32 -11.68
CA ARG A 5 15.91 2.86 -12.40
C ARG A 5 14.87 3.35 -11.38
N SER A 6 14.67 4.66 -11.32
CA SER A 6 13.60 5.33 -10.57
C SER A 6 12.26 4.96 -11.18
N THR A 7 11.77 3.77 -10.87
CA THR A 7 10.45 3.31 -11.31
C THR A 7 9.44 4.08 -10.48
N THR A 8 8.60 4.90 -11.11
CA THR A 8 7.54 5.61 -10.40
C THR A 8 6.65 4.61 -9.66
N PRO A 9 6.07 4.97 -8.50
CA PRO A 9 5.19 4.09 -7.74
C PRO A 9 4.08 3.48 -8.60
N ALA A 10 3.55 4.26 -9.56
CA ALA A 10 2.58 3.80 -10.54
C ALA A 10 3.12 2.69 -11.46
N ALA A 11 4.36 2.82 -11.96
CA ALA A 11 4.97 1.82 -12.83
C ALA A 11 5.30 0.52 -12.10
N ALA A 12 5.66 0.58 -10.81
CA ALA A 12 5.90 -0.62 -10.00
C ALA A 12 4.61 -1.44 -9.78
N CYS A 13 3.45 -0.78 -9.77
CA CYS A 13 2.16 -1.38 -9.43
C CYS A 13 1.22 -1.56 -10.62
N GLU A 14 1.72 -1.35 -11.84
CA GLU A 14 0.92 -1.34 -13.08
C GLU A 14 0.14 -2.65 -13.30
N LYS A 15 0.74 -3.81 -12.99
CA LYS A 15 0.06 -5.12 -13.12
C LYS A 15 -1.19 -5.20 -12.24
N LEU A 16 -1.12 -4.73 -11.00
CA LEU A 16 -2.27 -4.68 -10.07
C LEU A 16 -3.30 -3.65 -10.52
N GLN A 17 -2.85 -2.51 -11.03
CA GLN A 17 -3.74 -1.49 -11.58
C GLN A 17 -4.54 -2.01 -12.78
N ASN A 18 -3.89 -2.73 -13.69
CA ASN A 18 -4.55 -3.34 -14.84
C ASN A 18 -5.53 -4.44 -14.43
N ALA A 19 -5.15 -5.29 -13.46
CA ALA A 19 -6.06 -6.30 -12.92
C ALA A 19 -7.29 -5.68 -12.24
N LEU A 20 -7.13 -4.59 -11.48
CA LEU A 20 -8.24 -3.89 -10.84
C LEU A 20 -9.17 -3.25 -11.89
N ARG A 21 -8.61 -2.59 -12.92
CA ARG A 21 -9.37 -2.04 -14.05
C ARG A 21 -10.18 -3.13 -14.76
N GLU A 22 -9.57 -4.29 -14.96
CA GLU A 22 -10.24 -5.45 -15.56
C GLU A 22 -11.41 -5.95 -14.70
N CYS A 23 -11.22 -6.01 -13.38
CA CYS A 23 -12.28 -6.39 -12.44
C CYS A 23 -13.46 -5.43 -12.51
N TYR A 24 -13.20 -4.11 -12.51
CA TYR A 24 -14.24 -3.09 -12.66
C TYR A 24 -14.93 -3.09 -14.01
N ARG A 25 -14.26 -3.54 -15.06
CA ARG A 25 -14.85 -3.70 -16.40
C ARG A 25 -15.80 -4.90 -16.46
N ARG A 26 -15.47 -5.99 -15.76
CA ARG A 26 -16.28 -7.23 -15.75
C ARG A 26 -17.47 -7.16 -14.80
N ILE A 27 -17.33 -6.42 -13.70
CA ILE A 27 -18.32 -6.38 -12.63
C ILE A 27 -19.01 -5.01 -12.62
N PRO A 28 -20.32 -4.95 -12.87
CA PRO A 28 -21.06 -3.70 -12.90
C PRO A 28 -20.99 -2.97 -11.56
N ALA A 29 -21.08 -1.64 -11.58
CA ALA A 29 -21.01 -0.82 -10.38
C ALA A 29 -22.10 -1.19 -9.37
N GLY A 30 -21.72 -1.26 -8.08
CA GLY A 30 -22.60 -1.62 -6.98
C GLY A 30 -21.82 -2.31 -5.84
N LEU A 31 -22.50 -2.62 -4.73
CA LEU A 31 -21.90 -3.22 -3.54
C LEU A 31 -21.15 -4.54 -3.84
N GLY A 32 -21.62 -5.30 -4.83
CA GLY A 32 -20.97 -6.55 -5.26
C GLY A 32 -19.59 -6.34 -5.91
N ARG A 33 -19.38 -5.21 -6.58
CA ARG A 33 -18.10 -4.88 -7.23
C ARG A 33 -17.00 -4.62 -6.21
N ASP A 34 -17.31 -3.84 -5.18
CA ASP A 34 -16.32 -3.47 -4.18
C ASP A 34 -15.88 -4.69 -3.39
N ALA A 35 -16.82 -5.59 -3.06
CA ALA A 35 -16.50 -6.88 -2.44
C ALA A 35 -15.65 -7.77 -3.37
N ALA A 36 -16.04 -7.94 -4.63
CA ALA A 36 -15.36 -8.81 -5.58
C ALA A 36 -13.94 -8.32 -5.94
N CYS A 37 -13.77 -7.00 -6.11
CA CYS A 37 -12.49 -6.39 -6.46
C CYS A 37 -11.66 -5.95 -5.25
N ARG A 38 -12.15 -6.17 -4.01
CA ARG A 38 -11.52 -5.70 -2.76
C ARG A 38 -10.05 -6.09 -2.64
N HIS A 39 -9.73 -7.34 -2.98
CA HIS A 39 -8.38 -7.87 -2.85
C HIS A 39 -7.39 -7.19 -3.81
N LEU A 40 -7.82 -6.86 -5.03
CA LEU A 40 -7.04 -6.12 -6.01
C LEU A 40 -6.86 -4.66 -5.59
N ASN A 41 -7.92 -4.04 -5.09
CA ASN A 41 -7.87 -2.66 -4.60
C ASN A 41 -6.90 -2.53 -3.41
N LEU A 42 -7.03 -3.43 -2.43
CA LEU A 42 -6.13 -3.48 -1.28
C LEU A 42 -4.69 -3.78 -1.69
N GLY A 43 -4.49 -4.72 -2.62
CA GLY A 43 -3.17 -5.05 -3.15
C GLY A 43 -2.52 -3.85 -3.85
N LEU A 44 -3.26 -3.15 -4.70
CA LEU A 44 -2.79 -1.94 -5.37
C LEU A 44 -2.44 -0.84 -4.37
N ALA A 45 -3.30 -0.57 -3.38
CA ALA A 45 -3.03 0.42 -2.34
C ALA A 45 -1.74 0.10 -1.57
N LYS A 46 -1.57 -1.16 -1.14
CA LYS A 46 -0.33 -1.61 -0.46
C LYS A 46 0.91 -1.46 -1.33
N CYS A 47 0.80 -1.78 -2.62
CA CYS A 47 1.90 -1.63 -3.57
C CYS A 47 2.30 -0.16 -3.72
N LEU A 48 1.34 0.74 -3.95
CA LEU A 48 1.60 2.17 -4.11
C LEU A 48 2.24 2.77 -2.86
N VAL A 49 1.71 2.44 -1.67
CA VAL A 49 2.28 2.88 -0.39
C VAL A 49 3.71 2.37 -0.22
N SER A 50 3.98 1.09 -0.52
CA SER A 50 5.33 0.53 -0.41
C SER A 50 6.31 1.09 -1.45
N ALA A 51 5.82 1.56 -2.59
CA ALA A 51 6.66 2.13 -3.63
C ALA A 51 6.93 3.63 -3.40
N ALA A 52 6.01 4.35 -2.73
CA ALA A 52 6.21 5.75 -2.35
C ALA A 52 7.07 5.88 -1.08
N CYS A 53 6.74 5.11 -0.04
CA CYS A 53 7.36 5.18 1.29
C CYS A 53 7.84 3.79 1.72
N PRO A 54 8.90 3.25 1.11
CA PRO A 54 9.31 1.85 1.30
C PRO A 54 9.74 1.54 2.74
N GLU A 55 10.47 2.46 3.38
CA GLU A 55 11.01 2.25 4.74
C GLU A 55 9.90 2.31 5.78
N GLU A 56 9.03 3.32 5.71
CA GLU A 56 7.90 3.49 6.62
C GLU A 56 6.86 2.36 6.43
N ALA A 57 6.62 1.94 5.19
CA ALA A 57 5.73 0.82 4.91
C ALA A 57 6.28 -0.50 5.49
N GLU A 58 7.59 -0.73 5.42
CA GLU A 58 8.23 -1.90 6.04
C GLU A 58 8.19 -1.83 7.57
N ALA A 59 8.43 -0.65 8.14
CA ALA A 59 8.34 -0.42 9.58
C ALA A 59 6.94 -0.76 10.10
N VAL A 60 5.88 -0.30 9.43
CA VAL A 60 4.49 -0.66 9.77
C VAL A 60 4.26 -2.17 9.65
N ARG A 61 4.71 -2.81 8.56
CA ARG A 61 4.58 -4.28 8.40
C ARG A 61 5.24 -5.06 9.53
N SER A 62 6.42 -4.63 9.96
CA SER A 62 7.19 -5.31 11.01
C SER A 62 6.65 -5.04 12.42
N LEU A 63 6.25 -3.80 12.71
CA LEU A 63 5.90 -3.36 14.06
C LEU A 63 4.40 -3.55 14.39
N CYS A 64 3.52 -3.47 13.40
CA CYS A 64 2.06 -3.49 13.60
C CYS A 64 1.44 -4.89 13.53
N THR A 65 2.21 -5.95 13.78
CA THR A 65 1.67 -7.31 13.88
C THR A 65 0.90 -7.51 15.18
N SER A 66 -0.31 -8.09 15.09
CA SER A 66 -1.23 -8.27 16.21
C SER A 66 -0.68 -9.30 17.21
N GLY A 67 -0.22 -8.84 18.37
CA GLY A 67 0.31 -9.71 19.45
C GLY A 67 1.44 -9.11 20.29
N GLY A 68 1.82 -7.84 20.06
CA GLY A 68 2.95 -7.21 20.75
C GLY A 68 2.67 -6.70 22.17
N THR A 69 3.76 -6.40 22.88
CA THR A 69 3.76 -5.69 24.17
C THR A 69 3.25 -4.25 24.03
N ALA A 70 3.03 -3.56 25.15
CA ALA A 70 2.69 -2.13 25.13
C ALA A 70 3.72 -1.29 24.37
N LEU A 71 5.00 -1.64 24.47
CA LEU A 71 6.09 -1.01 23.71
C LEU A 71 5.92 -1.22 22.20
N LYS A 72 5.66 -2.45 21.74
CA LYS A 72 5.42 -2.73 20.31
C LYS A 72 4.21 -1.95 19.77
N ARG A 73 3.16 -1.78 20.57
CA ARG A 73 2.00 -0.95 20.18
C ARG A 73 2.38 0.52 20.00
N SER A 74 3.18 1.09 20.90
CA SER A 74 3.69 2.47 20.76
C SER A 74 4.61 2.61 19.55
N GLN A 75 5.48 1.62 19.29
CA GLN A 75 6.34 1.61 18.10
C GLN A 75 5.53 1.51 16.79
N CYS A 76 4.46 0.70 16.77
CA CYS A 76 3.53 0.63 15.65
C CYS A 76 2.87 2.00 15.39
N GLN A 77 2.33 2.65 16.43
CA GLN A 77 1.74 3.99 16.30
C GLN A 77 2.73 5.01 15.73
N GLN A 78 3.99 4.97 16.19
CA GLN A 78 5.03 5.86 15.67
C GLN A 78 5.34 5.56 14.19
N ALA A 79 5.35 4.29 13.79
CA ALA A 79 5.55 3.88 12.41
C ALA A 79 4.38 4.35 11.52
N GLU A 80 3.14 4.23 11.99
CA GLU A 80 1.94 4.74 11.28
C GLU A 80 1.99 6.26 11.09
N LEU A 81 2.41 7.02 12.11
CA LEU A 81 2.61 8.47 12.02
C LEU A 81 3.69 8.82 10.99
N SER A 82 4.83 8.11 11.03
CA SER A 82 5.93 8.33 10.09
C SER A 82 5.49 8.06 8.64
N LEU A 83 4.74 6.98 8.43
CA LEU A 83 4.15 6.66 7.14
C LEU A 83 3.18 7.75 6.66
N ALA A 84 2.33 8.26 7.53
CA ALA A 84 1.39 9.34 7.19
C ALA A 84 2.13 10.62 6.77
N VAL A 85 3.23 10.97 7.45
CA VAL A 85 4.07 12.13 7.10
C VAL A 85 4.74 11.94 5.73
N CYS A 86 5.30 10.76 5.46
CA CYS A 86 5.89 10.47 4.15
C CYS A 86 4.84 10.58 3.04
N LEU A 87 3.66 9.94 3.20
CA LEU A 87 2.57 10.03 2.23
C LEU A 87 2.06 11.46 2.04
N GLY A 88 2.04 12.26 3.11
CA GLY A 88 1.70 13.69 3.07
C GLY A 88 2.66 14.52 2.21
N SER A 89 3.93 14.12 2.13
CA SER A 89 4.95 14.81 1.32
C SER A 89 4.87 14.49 -0.18
N HIS A 90 4.08 13.48 -0.55
CA HIS A 90 3.82 13.07 -1.93
C HIS A 90 2.50 13.62 -2.51
N GLN A 91 1.74 14.40 -1.74
CA GLN A 91 0.51 15.11 -2.16
C GLN A 91 0.84 16.53 -2.64
#